data_AF-A0A914NPQ8-F1
#
_entry.id   AF-A0A914NPQ8-F1
#
_cell.length_a   1.000
_cell.length_b   1.000
_cell.length_c   1.000
_cell.angle_alpha   90.00
_cell.angle_beta   90.00
_cell.angle_gamma   90.00
#
_symmetry.space_group_name_H-M   'P 1'
#
loop_
_entity.id
_entity.type
_entity.pdbx_description
1 polymer ?
#
loop_
_entity_poly.entity_id
_entity_poly.type
_entity_poly.pdbx_seq_one_letter_code
_entity_poly.pdbx_strand_id
1 'polypeptide(L)'
;MPQDMPKCGFDGGLCDYTSVYMVVGILIFLGVIIPLGYLLYVKEKERMLYDMTWRIPREQVRLLEERSRKSGSTSAHSKTLSHDSSSLQGSIGSRANSRLSAKQAVANGVKCSYKRYAQTRSVTFNKHDLARLKELKVMENENLNKFYGISFNQQNEFIVLWLLCQRGSLEDVLFNEELKISRNFQVSFVKDVVKGLFFLHTSTLKYHGFLCLQNCLVDSNWNIKLTNFVTEEIIGDKLRHNELKYISESELMRMKKERERIREKERPKKGGGNNEDGGGGGGDDGGEEGVGGGGGRRGGGGRKRTEKRRENNNTESSSKGSEEEDLANVRMREKNTTK
;
A
#
# COMPACT_ATOMS: atom_id res chain seq x y z
N MET A 1 -90.36 -3.44 15.60
CA MET A 1 -90.34 -4.92 15.74
C MET A 1 -88.88 -5.36 15.73
N PRO A 2 -88.47 -6.32 16.58
CA PRO A 2 -87.19 -7.00 16.37
C PRO A 2 -87.23 -7.75 15.02
N GLN A 3 -86.06 -8.02 14.43
CA GLN A 3 -85.98 -8.84 13.23
C GLN A 3 -86.35 -10.28 13.57
N ASP A 4 -87.24 -10.89 12.78
CA ASP A 4 -87.69 -12.30 12.96
C ASP A 4 -86.59 -13.33 12.66
N MET A 5 -85.47 -12.92 12.06
CA MET A 5 -84.34 -13.78 11.70
C MET A 5 -83.00 -13.03 11.84
N PRO A 6 -81.95 -13.67 12.37
CA PRO A 6 -80.62 -13.06 12.45
C PRO A 6 -80.03 -12.81 11.06
N LYS A 7 -79.13 -11.82 10.94
CA LYS A 7 -78.53 -11.34 9.68
C LYS A 7 -77.84 -12.43 8.83
N CYS A 8 -77.45 -13.55 9.43
CA CYS A 8 -76.78 -14.67 8.77
C CYS A 8 -77.65 -15.94 8.61
N GLY A 9 -78.93 -15.87 8.97
CA GLY A 9 -79.79 -17.03 9.11
C GLY A 9 -79.44 -17.93 10.30
N PHE A 10 -80.31 -18.90 10.59
CA PHE A 10 -80.11 -19.81 11.73
C PHE A 10 -79.07 -20.91 11.45
N ASP A 11 -78.81 -21.18 10.18
CA ASP A 11 -77.86 -22.18 9.66
C ASP A 11 -76.54 -21.57 9.14
N GLY A 12 -76.43 -20.23 9.11
CA GLY A 12 -75.24 -19.52 8.64
C GLY A 12 -75.04 -19.53 7.11
N GLY A 13 -76.02 -20.02 6.34
CA GLY A 13 -75.95 -20.17 4.89
C GLY A 13 -76.04 -18.87 4.09
N LEU A 14 -76.50 -17.77 4.71
CA LEU A 14 -76.62 -16.44 4.09
C LEU A 14 -75.43 -15.51 4.36
N CYS A 15 -74.39 -15.99 5.07
CA CYS A 15 -73.18 -15.22 5.35
C CYS A 15 -72.26 -15.12 4.12
N ASP A 16 -71.79 -13.91 3.80
CA ASP A 16 -70.67 -13.73 2.88
C ASP A 16 -69.33 -13.91 3.61
N TYR A 17 -68.77 -15.12 3.50
CA TYR A 17 -67.47 -15.46 4.07
C TYR A 17 -66.29 -14.99 3.21
N THR A 18 -66.54 -14.41 2.02
CA THR A 18 -65.50 -13.96 1.11
C THR A 18 -64.62 -12.90 1.75
N SER A 19 -65.22 -11.92 2.44
CA SER A 19 -64.46 -10.89 3.17
C SER A 19 -63.59 -11.48 4.28
N VAL A 20 -64.10 -12.50 4.98
CA VAL A 20 -63.38 -13.19 6.05
C VAL A 20 -62.19 -13.96 5.49
N TYR A 21 -62.39 -14.73 4.41
CA TYR A 21 -61.30 -15.46 3.75
C TYR A 21 -60.24 -14.51 3.18
N MET A 22 -60.63 -13.36 2.61
CA MET A 22 -59.69 -12.35 2.12
C MET A 22 -58.87 -11.73 3.25
N VAL A 23 -59.51 -11.36 4.38
CA VAL A 23 -58.80 -10.82 5.54
C VAL A 23 -57.85 -11.84 6.14
N VAL A 24 -58.28 -13.09 6.32
CA VAL A 24 -57.42 -14.18 6.81
C VAL A 24 -56.26 -14.44 5.84
N GLY A 25 -56.53 -14.45 4.53
CA GLY A 25 -55.49 -14.60 3.51
C GLY A 25 -54.45 -13.50 3.56
N ILE A 26 -54.85 -12.24 3.73
CA ILE A 26 -53.94 -11.09 3.88
C ILE A 26 -53.13 -11.24 5.17
N LEU A 27 -53.74 -11.61 6.29
CA LEU A 27 -53.04 -11.78 7.56
C LEU A 27 -51.99 -12.89 7.49
N ILE A 28 -52.32 -14.03 6.86
CA ILE A 28 -51.37 -15.13 6.63
C ILE A 28 -50.25 -14.67 5.69
N PHE A 29 -50.58 -13.98 4.60
CA PHE A 29 -49.60 -13.48 3.66
C PHE A 29 -48.60 -12.52 4.33
N LEU A 30 -49.09 -11.54 5.09
CA LEU A 30 -48.24 -10.62 5.86
C LEU A 30 -47.43 -11.36 6.94
N GLY A 31 -48.06 -12.33 7.61
CA GLY A 31 -47.43 -13.18 8.63
C GLY A 31 -46.29 -14.04 8.09
N VAL A 32 -46.25 -14.32 6.78
CA VAL A 32 -45.15 -15.06 6.13
C VAL A 32 -44.14 -14.11 5.48
N ILE A 33 -44.62 -13.08 4.78
CA ILE A 33 -43.76 -12.16 4.01
C ILE A 33 -42.90 -11.29 4.92
N ILE A 34 -43.44 -10.80 6.04
CA ILE A 34 -42.66 -9.95 6.96
C ILE A 34 -41.50 -10.73 7.58
N PRO A 35 -41.69 -11.93 8.18
CA PRO A 35 -40.57 -12.73 8.69
C PRO A 35 -39.61 -13.16 7.59
N LEU A 36 -40.10 -13.58 6.42
CA LEU A 36 -39.24 -13.96 5.31
C LEU A 36 -38.37 -12.77 4.84
N GLY A 37 -38.97 -11.59 4.70
CA GLY A 37 -38.26 -10.36 4.36
C GLY A 37 -37.21 -9.99 5.41
N TYR A 38 -37.53 -10.11 6.69
CA TYR A 38 -36.57 -9.89 7.78
C TYR A 38 -35.40 -10.89 7.76
N LEU A 39 -35.67 -12.17 7.55
CA LEU A 39 -34.62 -13.20 7.45
C LEU A 39 -33.71 -12.96 6.24
N LEU A 40 -34.29 -12.60 5.08
CA LEU A 40 -33.53 -12.22 3.90
C LEU A 40 -32.69 -10.96 4.15
N TYR A 41 -33.26 -9.96 4.81
CA TYR A 41 -32.54 -8.74 5.20
C TYR A 41 -31.36 -9.04 6.12
N VAL A 42 -31.55 -9.87 7.16
CA VAL A 42 -30.47 -10.27 8.08
C VAL A 42 -29.38 -11.04 7.33
N LYS A 43 -29.77 -12.01 6.50
CA LYS A 43 -28.82 -12.81 5.70
C LYS A 43 -28.03 -11.94 4.73
N GLU A 44 -28.68 -10.97 4.08
CA GLU A 44 -28.02 -10.04 3.19
C GLU A 44 -27.07 -9.12 3.94
N LYS A 45 -27.50 -8.58 5.08
CA LYS A 45 -26.65 -7.75 5.95
C LYS A 45 -25.41 -8.52 6.42
N GLU A 46 -25.53 -9.80 6.73
CA GLU A 46 -24.39 -10.66 7.06
C GLU A 46 -23.47 -10.84 5.85
N ARG A 47 -23.99 -11.19 4.67
CA ARG A 47 -23.19 -11.29 3.43
C ARG A 47 -22.40 -10.02 3.16
N MET A 48 -23.07 -8.87 3.26
CA MET A 48 -22.43 -7.57 3.05
C MET A 48 -21.30 -7.29 4.05
N LEU A 49 -21.36 -7.81 5.27
CA LEU A 49 -20.26 -7.68 6.24
C LEU A 49 -19.05 -8.56 5.89
N TYR A 50 -19.30 -9.76 5.34
CA TYR A 50 -18.26 -10.69 4.91
C TYR A 50 -17.68 -10.38 3.53
N ASP A 51 -18.30 -9.47 2.78
CA ASP A 51 -17.74 -8.95 1.54
C ASP A 51 -16.50 -8.10 1.84
N MET A 52 -15.33 -8.69 1.64
CA MET A 52 -14.03 -8.07 1.90
C MET A 52 -13.61 -7.18 0.72
N THR A 53 -14.40 -6.15 0.39
CA THR A 53 -14.08 -5.18 -0.69
C THR A 53 -12.77 -4.42 -0.46
N TRP A 54 -12.28 -4.42 0.77
CA TRP A 54 -10.99 -3.89 1.17
C TRP A 54 -9.82 -4.88 0.95
N ARG A 55 -10.10 -6.15 0.66
CA ARG A 55 -9.08 -7.16 0.37
C ARG A 55 -8.56 -6.97 -1.03
N ILE A 56 -7.24 -6.88 -1.15
CA ILE A 56 -6.56 -6.71 -2.44
C ILE A 56 -5.80 -8.01 -2.74
N PRO A 57 -6.05 -8.64 -3.90
CA PRO A 57 -5.25 -9.77 -4.34
C PRO A 57 -3.78 -9.38 -4.53
N ARG A 58 -2.86 -10.26 -4.10
CA ARG A 58 -1.42 -9.99 -4.06
C ARG A 58 -0.81 -9.73 -5.43
N GLU A 59 -1.35 -10.34 -6.47
CA GLU A 59 -0.99 -10.16 -7.88
C GLU A 59 -1.24 -8.73 -8.38
N GLN A 60 -2.20 -8.03 -7.77
CA GLN A 60 -2.49 -6.63 -8.09
C GLN A 60 -1.49 -5.69 -7.42
N VAL A 61 -0.72 -6.15 -6.43
CA VAL A 61 0.22 -5.33 -5.66
C VAL A 61 1.65 -5.49 -6.19
N ARG A 62 2.19 -4.41 -6.75
CA ARG A 62 3.58 -4.30 -7.19
C ARG A 62 4.36 -3.43 -6.22
N LEU A 63 5.23 -4.03 -5.42
CA LEU A 63 6.11 -3.30 -4.51
C LEU A 63 7.20 -2.58 -5.30
N LEU A 64 7.30 -1.27 -5.14
CA LEU A 64 8.38 -0.46 -5.68
C LEU A 64 9.53 -0.54 -4.68
N GLU A 65 10.49 -1.43 -4.96
CA GLU A 65 11.70 -1.50 -4.17
C GLU A 65 12.56 -0.27 -4.43
N GLU A 66 13.04 0.34 -3.35
CA GLU A 66 13.97 1.45 -3.39
C GLU A 66 15.23 0.97 -4.12
N ARG A 67 15.40 1.46 -5.35
CA ARG A 67 16.56 1.14 -6.18
C ARG A 67 17.76 1.74 -5.47
N SER A 68 18.48 0.92 -4.70
CA SER A 68 19.76 1.30 -4.11
C SER A 68 20.60 1.89 -5.24
N ARG A 69 20.73 3.22 -5.24
CA ARG A 69 21.57 3.92 -6.18
C ARG A 69 22.99 3.54 -5.79
N LYS A 70 23.54 2.52 -6.44
CA LYS A 70 24.99 2.40 -6.54
C LYS A 70 25.47 3.75 -7.07
N SER A 71 26.23 4.47 -6.26
CA SER A 71 27.07 5.59 -6.69
C SER A 71 28.03 5.04 -7.75
N GLY A 72 27.58 5.07 -8.99
CA GLY A 72 28.35 4.75 -10.18
C GLY A 72 28.00 5.82 -11.18
N SER A 73 28.85 6.84 -11.24
CA SER A 73 28.82 7.85 -12.28
C SER A 73 29.09 7.17 -13.63
N THR A 74 28.04 6.80 -14.35
CA THR A 74 28.09 6.74 -15.81
C THR A 74 26.81 7.33 -16.37
N SER A 75 26.98 8.55 -16.86
CA SER A 75 26.04 9.24 -17.73
C SER A 75 25.61 8.33 -18.89
N ALA A 76 24.31 8.02 -18.97
CA ALA A 76 23.71 7.54 -20.20
C ALA A 76 22.39 8.27 -20.42
N HIS A 77 22.43 9.12 -21.44
CA HIS A 77 21.38 9.94 -21.98
C HIS A 77 20.15 9.09 -22.35
N SER A 78 18.99 9.38 -21.76
CA SER A 78 17.70 9.05 -22.38
C SER A 78 16.72 10.19 -22.07
N LYS A 79 16.62 11.10 -23.03
CA LYS A 79 15.52 12.07 -23.10
C LYS A 79 14.32 11.31 -23.65
N THR A 80 13.35 10.99 -22.81
CA THR A 80 11.98 10.72 -23.26
C THR A 80 11.14 11.92 -22.87
N LEU A 81 10.82 12.73 -23.89
CA LEU A 81 9.81 13.78 -23.83
C LEU A 81 8.46 13.11 -23.55
N SER A 82 7.83 13.48 -22.45
CA SER A 82 6.37 13.39 -22.33
C SER A 82 5.88 14.77 -21.91
N HIS A 83 5.04 15.33 -22.78
CA HIS A 83 4.28 16.55 -22.55
C HIS A 83 3.35 16.29 -21.36
N ASP A 84 3.57 17.00 -20.26
CA ASP A 84 2.49 17.37 -19.33
C ASP A 84 2.77 18.78 -18.82
N SER A 85 1.93 19.70 -19.25
CA SER A 85 1.95 21.11 -18.93
C SER A 85 1.35 21.36 -17.56
N SER A 86 2.21 21.55 -16.55
CA SER A 86 1.97 22.52 -15.47
C SER A 86 3.31 22.89 -14.83
N SER A 87 3.83 24.01 -15.29
CA SER A 87 5.04 24.66 -14.80
C SER A 87 4.81 25.28 -13.42
N LEU A 88 5.85 25.20 -12.59
CA LEU A 88 6.18 25.97 -11.37
C LEU A 88 6.30 25.11 -10.08
N GLN A 89 7.23 24.14 -10.07
CA GLN A 89 7.92 23.76 -8.83
C GLN A 89 9.33 23.26 -9.15
N GLY A 90 10.18 24.20 -9.55
CA GLY A 90 11.56 23.95 -9.96
C GLY A 90 12.43 23.38 -8.83
N SER A 91 13.08 22.26 -9.15
CA SER A 91 14.49 21.92 -8.85
C SER A 91 15.05 21.91 -7.42
N ILE A 92 14.32 22.35 -6.39
CA ILE A 92 14.75 22.18 -4.98
C ILE A 92 14.27 20.83 -4.40
N GLY A 93 13.22 20.23 -4.97
CA GLY A 93 12.56 19.04 -4.41
C GLY A 93 13.23 17.68 -4.66
N SER A 94 14.22 17.56 -5.55
CA SER A 94 14.70 16.22 -5.98
C SER A 94 15.66 15.54 -4.99
N ARG A 95 16.43 16.32 -4.22
CA ARG A 95 17.34 15.81 -3.17
C ARG A 95 16.63 15.67 -1.82
N ALA A 96 15.87 16.67 -1.39
CA ALA A 96 15.07 16.59 -0.16
C ALA A 96 14.05 15.44 -0.20
N ASN A 97 13.36 15.20 -1.33
CA ASN A 97 12.42 14.08 -1.49
C ASN A 97 13.09 12.70 -1.55
N SER A 98 14.42 12.62 -1.67
CA SER A 98 15.11 11.33 -1.68
C SER A 98 15.30 10.71 -0.29
N ARG A 99 15.19 11.52 0.78
CA ARG A 99 15.22 11.05 2.18
C ARG A 99 13.82 10.82 2.77
N LEU A 100 12.76 11.31 2.11
CA LEU A 100 11.35 11.25 2.54
C LEU A 100 10.67 9.90 2.18
N SER A 101 11.45 8.82 2.00
CA SER A 101 11.06 7.63 1.25
C SER A 101 10.19 6.67 2.04
N ALA A 102 8.90 7.01 2.20
CA ALA A 102 7.90 6.02 2.57
C ALA A 102 7.93 4.85 1.57
N LYS A 103 7.96 3.61 2.06
CA LYS A 103 7.94 2.39 1.22
C LYS A 103 6.72 2.42 0.28
N GLN A 104 6.95 2.33 -1.03
CA GLN A 104 5.92 2.55 -2.06
C GLN A 104 5.48 1.26 -2.77
N ALA A 105 4.21 1.19 -3.15
CA ALA A 105 3.65 0.14 -3.99
C ALA A 105 2.73 0.74 -5.05
N VAL A 106 2.49 0.00 -6.12
CA VAL A 106 1.42 0.28 -7.08
C VAL A 106 0.41 -0.85 -6.97
N ALA A 107 -0.86 -0.50 -6.73
CA ALA A 107 -1.95 -1.46 -6.70
C ALA A 107 -3.06 -0.99 -7.64
N ASN A 108 -3.40 -1.79 -8.66
CA ASN A 108 -4.34 -1.41 -9.74
C ASN A 108 -4.04 -0.04 -10.37
N GLY A 109 -2.76 0.27 -10.59
CA GLY A 109 -2.31 1.55 -11.14
C GLY A 109 -2.23 2.70 -10.13
N VAL A 110 -2.75 2.53 -8.91
CA VAL A 110 -2.74 3.56 -7.86
C VAL A 110 -1.46 3.46 -7.02
N LYS A 111 -0.75 4.58 -6.85
CA LYS A 111 0.42 4.67 -5.96
C LYS A 111 -0.02 4.68 -4.49
N CYS A 112 0.51 3.74 -3.74
CA CYS A 112 0.21 3.51 -2.33
C CYS A 112 1.50 3.52 -1.51
N SER A 113 1.41 3.90 -0.24
CA SER A 113 2.38 3.50 0.77
C SER A 113 2.03 2.12 1.30
N TYR A 114 3.02 1.35 1.76
CA TYR A 114 2.76 0.02 2.29
C TYR A 114 3.54 -0.30 3.56
N LYS A 115 2.90 -1.08 4.45
CA LYS A 115 3.55 -1.80 5.54
C LYS A 115 3.47 -3.30 5.25
N ARG A 116 4.57 -4.02 5.44
CA ARG A 116 4.69 -5.43 5.08
C ARG A 116 5.20 -6.25 6.27
N TYR A 117 4.56 -7.38 6.50
CA TYR A 117 4.85 -8.35 7.56
C TYR A 117 4.99 -9.75 6.96
N ALA A 118 5.82 -10.58 7.57
CA ALA A 118 5.86 -12.00 7.28
C ALA A 118 4.62 -12.66 7.88
N GLN A 119 3.89 -13.40 7.07
CA GLN A 119 2.73 -14.14 7.53
C GLN A 119 3.16 -15.55 7.89
N THR A 120 3.02 -15.91 9.16
CA THR A 120 3.42 -17.22 9.70
C THR A 120 2.27 -18.22 9.73
N ARG A 121 1.03 -17.73 9.82
CA ARG A 121 -0.20 -18.54 9.84
C ARG A 121 -1.28 -17.90 8.98
N SER A 122 -2.31 -18.66 8.61
CA SER A 122 -3.47 -18.09 7.93
C SER A 122 -4.13 -17.03 8.83
N VAL A 123 -4.31 -15.82 8.29
CA VAL A 123 -4.94 -14.70 8.98
C VAL A 123 -6.43 -14.71 8.72
N THR A 124 -7.22 -14.61 9.79
CA THR A 124 -8.68 -14.45 9.75
C THR A 124 -9.09 -13.21 10.54
N PHE A 125 -10.21 -12.60 10.19
CA PHE A 125 -10.72 -11.41 10.87
C PHE A 125 -12.01 -11.75 11.58
N ASN A 126 -12.14 -11.30 12.83
CA ASN A 126 -13.39 -11.45 13.56
C ASN A 126 -14.45 -10.46 13.02
N LYS A 127 -15.70 -10.62 13.44
CA LYS A 127 -16.83 -9.78 12.98
C LYS A 127 -16.60 -8.28 13.24
N HIS A 128 -15.95 -7.95 14.36
CA HIS A 128 -15.66 -6.58 14.76
C HIS A 128 -14.60 -5.93 13.84
N ASP A 129 -13.51 -6.63 13.56
CA ASP A 129 -12.45 -6.17 12.67
C ASP A 129 -12.95 -6.02 11.24
N LEU A 130 -13.79 -6.96 10.76
CA LEU A 130 -14.44 -6.85 9.46
C LEU A 130 -15.29 -5.59 9.33
N ALA A 131 -16.09 -5.27 10.36
CA ALA A 131 -16.91 -4.07 10.38
C ALA A 131 -16.04 -2.80 10.34
N ARG A 132 -14.98 -2.74 11.15
CA ARG A 132 -14.06 -1.60 11.21
C ARG A 132 -13.28 -1.42 9.91
N LEU A 133 -12.80 -2.50 9.29
CA LEU A 133 -12.10 -2.44 7.99
C LEU A 133 -13.03 -2.00 6.86
N LYS A 134 -14.30 -2.42 6.90
CA LYS A 134 -15.32 -1.98 5.94
C LYS A 134 -15.61 -0.49 6.08
N GLU A 135 -15.79 0.00 7.30
CA GLU A 135 -15.96 1.44 7.55
C GLU A 135 -14.73 2.23 7.11
N LEU A 136 -13.54 1.76 7.48
CA LEU A 136 -12.27 2.37 7.12
C LEU A 136 -12.11 2.51 5.59
N LYS A 137 -12.59 1.52 4.81
CA LYS A 137 -12.52 1.52 3.35
C LYS A 137 -13.39 2.59 2.68
N VAL A 138 -14.55 2.90 3.27
CA VAL A 138 -15.49 3.89 2.72
C VAL A 138 -15.30 5.29 3.31
N MET A 139 -14.46 5.43 4.34
CA MET A 139 -14.20 6.69 5.00
C MET A 139 -13.43 7.66 4.10
N GLU A 140 -13.97 8.86 3.93
CA GLU A 140 -13.36 9.93 3.16
C GLU A 140 -13.42 11.25 3.94
N ASN A 141 -12.25 11.89 4.09
CA ASN A 141 -12.12 13.19 4.74
C ASN A 141 -10.85 13.88 4.26
N GLU A 142 -10.84 15.22 4.25
CA GLU A 142 -9.68 16.00 3.82
C GLU A 142 -8.46 15.84 4.72
N ASN A 143 -8.62 15.52 6.01
CA ASN A 143 -7.51 15.37 6.95
C ASN A 143 -7.29 13.92 7.40
N LEU A 144 -7.94 12.94 6.75
CA LEU A 144 -7.65 11.52 6.90
C LEU A 144 -7.05 10.96 5.62
N ASN A 145 -6.05 10.09 5.76
CA ASN A 145 -5.50 9.36 4.64
C ASN A 145 -6.48 8.26 4.22
N LYS A 146 -6.61 8.03 2.91
CA LYS A 146 -7.52 7.00 2.40
C LYS A 146 -6.88 5.63 2.51
N PHE A 147 -7.54 4.74 3.24
CA PHE A 147 -7.17 3.33 3.30
C PHE A 147 -7.45 2.66 1.96
N TYR A 148 -6.43 2.03 1.39
CA TYR A 148 -6.56 1.39 0.09
C TYR A 148 -6.99 -0.07 0.24
N GLY A 149 -6.36 -0.81 1.15
CA GLY A 149 -6.76 -2.19 1.45
C GLY A 149 -5.65 -3.02 2.07
N ILE A 150 -5.92 -4.33 2.20
CA ILE A 150 -4.96 -5.30 2.75
C ILE A 150 -4.84 -6.51 1.82
N SER A 151 -3.61 -6.93 1.55
CA SER A 151 -3.29 -8.20 0.89
C SER A 151 -2.77 -9.20 1.93
N PHE A 152 -3.38 -10.38 2.01
CA PHE A 152 -3.05 -11.40 3.00
C PHE A 152 -3.42 -12.81 2.51
N ASN A 153 -2.90 -13.83 3.21
CA ASN A 153 -3.06 -15.26 2.89
C ASN A 153 -2.53 -15.66 1.51
N GLN A 154 -1.56 -14.91 0.98
CA GLN A 154 -0.93 -15.13 -0.31
C GLN A 154 0.57 -14.83 -0.20
N GLN A 155 1.41 -15.69 -0.77
CA GLN A 155 2.88 -15.55 -0.77
C GLN A 155 3.51 -15.41 0.64
N ASN A 156 2.86 -15.89 1.70
CA ASN A 156 3.30 -15.72 3.10
C ASN A 156 3.58 -14.26 3.49
N GLU A 157 2.83 -13.33 2.90
CA GLU A 157 2.96 -11.89 3.13
C GLU A 157 1.63 -11.30 3.60
N PHE A 158 1.73 -10.37 4.56
CA PHE A 158 0.64 -9.50 4.96
C PHE A 158 1.04 -8.06 4.65
N ILE A 159 0.28 -7.38 3.79
CA ILE A 159 0.60 -6.06 3.26
C ILE A 159 -0.60 -5.14 3.49
N VAL A 160 -0.38 -4.06 4.24
CA VAL A 160 -1.37 -2.98 4.42
C VAL A 160 -1.03 -1.85 3.47
N LEU A 161 -2.03 -1.34 2.75
CA LEU A 161 -1.90 -0.30 1.74
C LEU A 161 -2.74 0.92 2.09
N TRP A 162 -2.10 2.08 2.05
CA TRP A 162 -2.73 3.39 2.18
C TRP A 162 -2.35 4.26 0.97
N LEU A 163 -3.13 5.29 0.64
CA LEU A 163 -2.72 6.20 -0.42
C LEU A 163 -1.37 6.88 -0.10
N LEU A 164 -0.55 7.02 -1.13
CA LEU A 164 0.79 7.61 -0.99
C LEU A 164 0.69 9.12 -0.80
N CYS A 165 1.18 9.62 0.33
CA CYS A 165 1.44 11.04 0.54
C CYS A 165 2.88 11.35 0.13
N GLN A 166 3.05 12.25 -0.85
CA GLN A 166 4.33 12.44 -1.56
C GLN A 166 5.44 13.04 -0.70
N ARG A 167 5.10 13.73 0.39
CA ARG A 167 6.08 14.41 1.26
C ARG A 167 6.43 13.61 2.51
N GLY A 168 5.95 12.36 2.62
CA GLY A 168 6.25 11.50 3.77
C GLY A 168 5.48 11.87 5.02
N SER A 169 6.04 11.52 6.17
CA SER A 169 5.45 11.82 7.48
C SER A 169 5.82 13.22 7.95
N LEU A 170 5.06 13.73 8.92
CA LEU A 170 5.32 15.01 9.55
C LEU A 170 6.65 14.97 10.33
N GLU A 171 7.03 13.80 10.86
CA GLU A 171 8.37 13.61 11.41
C GLU A 171 9.45 13.90 10.36
N ASP A 172 9.36 13.26 9.19
CA ASP A 172 10.33 13.44 8.11
C ASP A 172 10.41 14.90 7.65
N VAL A 173 9.29 15.63 7.67
CA VAL A 173 9.23 17.04 7.29
C VAL A 173 9.81 17.96 8.38
N LEU A 174 9.50 17.71 9.65
CA LEU A 174 9.93 18.56 10.76
C LEU A 174 11.42 18.42 11.09
N PHE A 175 11.97 17.22 10.94
CA PHE A 175 13.38 16.94 11.24
C PHE A 175 14.30 17.02 10.01
N ASN A 176 13.80 17.47 8.87
CA ASN A 176 14.62 17.72 7.71
C ASN A 176 15.32 19.09 7.81
N GLU A 177 16.63 19.08 8.08
CA GLU A 177 17.47 20.29 8.19
C GLU A 177 17.47 21.16 6.92
N GLU A 178 17.20 20.56 5.75
CA GLU A 178 17.12 21.29 4.47
C GLU A 178 15.79 22.03 4.31
N LEU A 179 14.75 21.67 5.08
CA LEU A 179 13.41 22.25 4.99
C LEU A 179 13.16 23.22 6.16
N LYS A 180 13.14 24.53 5.86
CA LYS A 180 12.76 25.55 6.84
C LYS A 180 11.24 25.72 6.89
N ILE A 181 10.59 25.05 7.84
CA ILE A 181 9.14 25.18 8.07
C ILE A 181 8.83 26.48 8.82
N SER A 182 8.00 27.35 8.21
CA SER A 182 7.56 28.59 8.85
C SER A 182 6.54 28.33 9.96
N ARG A 183 6.42 29.27 10.90
CA ARG A 183 5.43 29.18 11.99
C ARG A 183 3.99 29.08 11.47
N ASN A 184 3.69 29.71 10.33
CA ASN A 184 2.37 29.63 9.70
C ASN A 184 2.05 28.19 9.24
N PHE A 185 3.02 27.47 8.67
CA PHE A 185 2.84 26.06 8.32
C PHE A 185 2.60 25.19 9.55
N GLN A 186 3.36 25.42 10.64
CA GLN A 186 3.16 24.67 11.89
C GLN A 186 1.73 24.85 12.44
N VAL A 187 1.22 26.09 12.45
CA VAL A 187 -0.16 26.37 12.89
C VAL A 187 -1.17 25.68 11.98
N SER A 188 -0.97 25.70 10.65
CA SER A 188 -1.84 25.00 9.70
C SER A 188 -1.82 23.48 9.91
N PHE A 189 -0.65 22.87 10.15
CA PHE A 189 -0.55 21.43 10.42
C PHE A 189 -1.31 21.03 11.68
N VAL A 190 -1.19 21.81 12.76
CA VAL A 190 -1.95 21.55 14.00
C VAL A 190 -3.45 21.62 13.74
N LYS A 191 -3.91 22.63 12.99
CA LYS A 191 -5.34 22.76 12.63
C LYS A 191 -5.84 21.55 11.85
N ASP A 192 -5.05 21.06 10.90
CA ASP A 192 -5.41 19.88 10.10
C ASP A 192 -5.47 18.61 10.95
N VAL A 193 -4.52 18.40 11.86
CA VAL A 193 -4.55 17.28 12.82
C VAL A 193 -5.83 17.33 13.67
N VAL A 194 -6.17 18.50 14.22
CA VAL A 194 -7.37 18.67 15.06
C VAL A 194 -8.64 18.40 14.25
N LYS A 195 -8.74 18.88 13.01
CA LYS A 195 -9.87 18.59 12.11
C LYS A 195 -10.01 17.09 11.83
N GLY A 196 -8.90 16.41 11.52
CA GLY A 196 -8.89 14.97 11.26
C GLY A 196 -9.34 14.16 12.48
N LEU A 197 -8.82 14.51 13.67
CA LEU A 197 -9.23 13.87 14.94
C LEU A 197 -10.70 14.13 15.26
N PHE A 198 -11.17 15.37 15.10
CA PHE A 198 -12.56 15.72 15.34
C PHE A 198 -13.49 14.87 14.45
N PHE A 199 -13.21 14.80 13.16
CA PHE A 199 -13.96 13.96 12.24
C PHE A 199 -13.95 12.49 12.68
N LEU A 200 -12.77 11.93 12.99
CA LEU A 200 -12.64 10.54 13.41
C LEU A 200 -13.41 10.26 14.70
N HIS A 201 -13.42 11.19 15.66
CA HIS A 201 -14.16 11.04 16.92
C HIS A 201 -15.68 11.10 16.72
N THR A 202 -16.16 11.86 15.74
CA THR A 202 -17.58 11.86 15.36
C THR A 202 -17.98 10.63 14.55
N SER A 203 -17.04 9.96 13.89
CA SER A 203 -17.29 8.76 13.08
C SER A 203 -17.62 7.52 13.94
N THR A 204 -17.87 6.39 13.27
CA THR A 204 -18.18 5.11 13.92
C THR A 204 -16.90 4.41 14.43
N LEU A 205 -15.72 4.75 13.88
CA LEU A 205 -14.40 4.31 14.38
C LEU A 205 -13.95 4.94 15.71
N LYS A 206 -14.49 6.13 16.06
CA LYS A 206 -14.34 6.86 17.34
C LYS A 206 -12.97 7.37 17.76
N TYR A 207 -11.86 6.69 17.45
CA TYR A 207 -10.54 7.10 17.92
C TYR A 207 -9.42 6.67 16.96
N HIS A 208 -8.30 7.37 17.03
CA HIS A 208 -7.10 7.02 16.24
C HIS A 208 -6.30 5.89 16.88
N GLY A 209 -6.16 5.90 18.22
CA GLY A 209 -5.48 4.87 19.01
C GLY A 209 -3.94 4.90 18.96
N PHE A 210 -3.35 5.51 17.94
CA PHE A 210 -1.90 5.59 17.77
C PHE A 210 -1.48 6.86 17.02
N LEU A 211 -1.74 8.02 17.63
CA LEU A 211 -1.38 9.31 17.05
C LEU A 211 0.08 9.65 17.39
N CYS A 212 0.91 9.80 16.36
CA CYS A 212 2.30 10.26 16.47
C CYS A 212 2.71 10.97 15.16
N LEU A 213 3.88 11.60 15.15
CA LEU A 213 4.36 12.36 13.98
C LEU A 213 4.52 11.47 12.74
N GLN A 214 4.89 10.20 12.91
CA GLN A 214 5.01 9.20 11.85
C GLN A 214 3.67 8.86 11.20
N ASN A 215 2.57 9.01 11.95
CA ASN A 215 1.21 8.72 11.50
C ASN A 215 0.44 9.97 11.03
N CYS A 216 1.11 11.12 10.97
CA CYS A 216 0.62 12.33 10.33
C CYS A 216 1.36 12.47 9.00
N LEU A 217 0.70 12.26 7.87
CA LEU A 217 1.35 12.37 6.55
C LEU A 217 1.12 13.74 5.93
N VAL A 218 2.07 14.20 5.12
CA VAL A 218 1.96 15.48 4.40
C VAL A 218 1.72 15.22 2.92
N ASP A 219 0.61 15.72 2.38
CA ASP A 219 0.25 15.54 0.97
C ASP A 219 0.98 16.54 0.04
N SER A 220 0.73 16.47 -1.28
CA SER A 220 1.35 17.39 -2.25
C SER A 220 1.02 18.85 -2.00
N ASN A 221 -0.16 19.12 -1.41
CA ASN A 221 -0.72 20.44 -1.15
C ASN A 221 -0.37 20.96 0.25
N TRP A 222 0.51 20.27 0.99
CA TRP A 222 0.91 20.60 2.36
C TRP A 222 -0.23 20.49 3.39
N ASN A 223 -1.24 19.66 3.14
CA ASN A 223 -2.24 19.32 4.14
C ASN A 223 -1.81 18.07 4.93
N ILE A 224 -2.21 18.01 6.20
CA ILE A 224 -2.01 16.81 7.02
C ILE A 224 -3.10 15.77 6.76
N LYS A 225 -2.69 14.51 6.60
CA LYS A 225 -3.53 13.31 6.48
C LYS A 225 -3.17 12.32 7.59
N LEU A 226 -4.08 12.07 8.52
CA LEU A 226 -3.87 11.04 9.56
C LEU A 226 -3.96 9.64 8.95
N THR A 227 -3.07 8.73 9.31
CA THR A 227 -2.97 7.38 8.72
C THR A 227 -2.83 6.31 9.79
N ASN A 228 -2.93 5.03 9.41
CA ASN A 228 -2.67 3.87 10.28
C ASN A 228 -3.64 3.71 11.47
N PHE A 229 -4.68 4.54 11.60
CA PHE A 229 -5.77 4.30 12.54
C PHE A 229 -6.51 3.00 12.15
N VAL A 230 -7.06 2.29 13.15
CA VAL A 230 -7.66 0.93 13.06
C VAL A 230 -6.66 -0.17 12.70
N THR A 231 -5.83 0.00 11.67
CA THR A 231 -4.95 -1.07 11.18
C THR A 231 -3.88 -1.46 12.19
N GLU A 232 -3.38 -0.51 12.99
CA GLU A 232 -2.31 -0.79 13.96
C GLU A 232 -2.76 -1.67 15.12
N GLU A 233 -4.00 -1.49 15.58
CA GLU A 233 -4.59 -2.35 16.61
C GLU A 233 -4.73 -3.78 16.08
N ILE A 234 -5.33 -3.93 14.88
CA ILE A 234 -5.49 -5.22 14.21
C ILE A 234 -4.13 -5.90 14.00
N ILE A 235 -3.13 -5.18 13.48
CA ILE A 235 -1.78 -5.72 13.28
C ILE A 235 -1.15 -6.11 14.61
N GLY A 236 -1.28 -5.27 15.64
CA GLY A 236 -0.79 -5.55 16.99
C GLY A 236 -1.35 -6.85 17.53
N ASP A 237 -2.65 -7.09 17.37
CA ASP A 237 -3.31 -8.32 17.79
C ASP A 237 -2.75 -9.52 17.04
N LYS A 238 -2.55 -9.40 15.73
CA LYS A 238 -2.00 -10.47 14.88
C LYS A 238 -0.54 -10.78 15.18
N LEU A 239 0.25 -9.77 15.55
CA LEU A 239 1.62 -9.96 16.04
C LEU A 239 1.61 -10.70 17.39
N ARG A 240 0.76 -10.30 18.34
CA ARG A 240 0.66 -10.95 19.66
C ARG A 240 0.28 -12.43 19.57
N HIS A 241 -0.55 -12.80 18.60
CA HIS A 241 -0.96 -14.19 18.35
C HIS A 241 0.00 -14.97 17.44
N ASN A 242 1.17 -14.42 17.09
CA ASN A 242 2.15 -15.03 16.19
C ASN A 242 1.56 -15.44 14.83
N GLU A 243 0.54 -14.72 14.34
CA GLU A 243 0.03 -14.84 12.96
C GLU A 243 0.89 -14.02 11.99
N LEU A 244 1.49 -12.94 12.49
CA LEU A 244 2.42 -12.06 11.77
C LEU A 244 3.76 -11.96 12.50
N LYS A 245 4.80 -11.65 11.74
CA LYS A 245 6.11 -11.24 12.24
C LYS A 245 6.63 -10.04 11.45
N TYR A 246 7.43 -9.19 12.11
CA TYR A 246 8.22 -8.19 11.41
C TYR A 246 9.19 -8.90 10.46
N ILE A 247 9.36 -8.35 9.26
CA ILE A 247 10.37 -8.83 8.31
C ILE A 247 11.69 -8.19 8.69
N SER A 248 12.67 -9.00 9.07
CA SER A 248 14.02 -8.51 9.32
C SER A 248 14.68 -8.00 8.04
N GLU A 249 15.63 -7.09 8.14
CA GLU A 249 16.38 -6.61 6.98
C GLU A 249 17.08 -7.76 6.23
N SER A 250 17.56 -8.76 6.97
CA SER A 250 18.21 -9.93 6.41
C SER A 250 17.26 -10.77 5.54
N GLU A 251 16.01 -10.95 5.99
CA GLU A 251 14.97 -11.64 5.22
C GLU A 251 14.56 -10.83 4.01
N LEU A 252 14.42 -9.52 4.16
CA LEU A 252 14.12 -8.62 3.04
C LEU A 252 15.20 -8.72 1.97
N MET A 253 16.48 -8.72 2.35
CA MET A 253 17.61 -8.90 1.44
C MET A 253 17.60 -10.27 0.74
N ARG A 254 17.28 -11.34 1.47
CA ARG A 254 17.13 -12.69 0.88
C ARG A 254 16.01 -12.73 -0.15
N MET A 255 14.85 -12.15 0.17
CA MET A 255 13.70 -12.06 -0.74
C MET A 255 14.01 -11.23 -1.99
N LYS A 256 14.73 -10.12 -1.85
CA LYS A 256 15.21 -9.32 -2.99
C LYS A 256 16.13 -10.13 -3.91
N LYS A 257 17.13 -10.80 -3.34
CA LYS A 257 18.09 -11.62 -4.10
C LYS A 257 17.39 -12.76 -4.86
N GLU A 258 16.40 -13.39 -4.24
CA GLU A 258 15.64 -14.45 -4.90
C GLU A 258 14.77 -13.93 -6.05
N ARG A 259 14.12 -12.77 -5.86
CA ARG A 259 13.39 -12.09 -6.95
C ARG A 259 14.28 -11.72 -8.13
N GLU A 260 15.49 -11.23 -7.86
CA GLU A 260 16.45 -10.92 -8.92
C GLU A 260 16.87 -12.18 -9.69
N ARG A 261 17.12 -13.29 -9.00
CA ARG A 261 17.43 -14.59 -9.64
C ARG A 261 16.29 -15.09 -10.53
N ILE A 262 15.04 -15.00 -10.06
CA ILE A 262 13.87 -15.41 -10.85
C ILE A 262 13.77 -14.53 -12.11
N ARG A 263 13.89 -13.20 -11.94
CA ARG A 263 13.90 -12.26 -13.07
C ARG A 263 15.02 -12.54 -14.08
N GLU A 264 16.19 -12.94 -13.62
CA GLU A 264 17.31 -13.29 -14.49
C GLU A 264 17.06 -14.58 -15.28
N LYS A 265 16.44 -15.59 -14.65
CA LYS A 265 16.03 -16.83 -15.31
C LYS A 265 14.94 -16.62 -16.38
N GLU A 266 14.05 -15.65 -16.15
CA GLU A 266 12.95 -15.31 -17.08
C GLU A 266 13.38 -14.38 -18.22
N ARG A 267 14.62 -13.88 -18.24
CA ARG A 267 15.10 -13.08 -19.37
C ARG A 267 15.18 -13.96 -20.62
N PRO A 268 14.50 -13.58 -21.73
CA PRO A 268 14.61 -14.33 -22.97
C PRO A 268 16.07 -14.33 -23.43
N LYS A 269 16.62 -15.52 -23.66
CA LYS A 269 17.92 -15.67 -24.34
C LYS A 269 17.74 -15.02 -25.71
N LYS A 270 18.45 -13.92 -25.97
CA LYS A 270 18.57 -13.40 -27.34
C LYS A 270 19.08 -14.55 -28.19
N GLY A 271 18.25 -15.06 -29.09
CA GLY A 271 18.67 -16.05 -30.08
C GLY A 271 19.83 -15.45 -30.88
N GLY A 272 20.99 -16.08 -30.79
CA GLY A 272 22.04 -15.88 -31.78
C GLY A 272 21.51 -16.45 -33.09
N GLY A 273 21.11 -15.57 -34.01
CA GLY A 273 20.94 -15.96 -35.40
C GLY A 273 22.33 -16.32 -35.93
N ASN A 274 22.51 -17.60 -36.28
CA ASN A 274 23.60 -18.05 -37.12
C ASN A 274 23.41 -17.39 -38.49
N ASN A 275 24.34 -16.52 -38.90
CA ASN A 275 24.56 -16.28 -40.32
C ASN A 275 25.37 -17.47 -40.83
N GLU A 276 24.72 -18.32 -41.62
CA GLU A 276 25.40 -19.32 -42.43
C GLU A 276 26.12 -18.64 -43.59
N ASP A 277 27.36 -19.08 -43.79
CA ASP A 277 28.24 -18.71 -44.88
C ASP A 277 27.63 -19.05 -46.24
N GLY A 278 27.51 -18.05 -47.10
CA GLY A 278 27.31 -18.20 -48.54
C GLY A 278 28.41 -17.45 -49.27
N GLY A 279 29.50 -18.14 -49.61
CA GLY A 279 30.56 -17.61 -50.47
C GLY A 279 30.21 -17.75 -51.96
N GLY A 280 30.59 -16.75 -52.76
CA GLY A 280 30.61 -16.88 -54.22
C GLY A 280 30.68 -15.58 -55.03
N GLY A 281 31.90 -15.13 -55.33
CA GLY A 281 32.31 -14.74 -56.70
C GLY A 281 32.08 -13.31 -57.22
N GLY A 282 33.16 -12.52 -57.25
CA GLY A 282 33.76 -11.96 -58.48
C GLY A 282 33.19 -10.66 -59.08
N GLY A 283 34.09 -9.69 -59.34
CA GLY A 283 33.90 -8.68 -60.40
C GLY A 283 34.29 -7.23 -60.07
N ASP A 284 35.59 -6.96 -60.16
CA ASP A 284 36.29 -5.82 -60.79
C ASP A 284 35.88 -4.33 -60.61
N ASP A 285 36.92 -3.60 -60.18
CA ASP A 285 37.50 -2.33 -60.68
C ASP A 285 36.73 -1.01 -60.75
N GLY A 286 37.35 0.01 -60.16
CA GLY A 286 37.24 1.40 -60.62
C GLY A 286 37.50 2.49 -59.57
N GLY A 287 38.78 2.88 -59.42
CA GLY A 287 39.28 4.26 -59.21
C GLY A 287 38.76 5.13 -58.05
N GLU A 288 39.66 5.58 -57.17
CA GLU A 288 40.24 6.94 -57.24
C GLU A 288 41.15 7.23 -56.04
N GLU A 289 42.17 8.04 -56.31
CA GLU A 289 43.28 8.43 -55.47
C GLU A 289 42.91 9.46 -54.38
N GLY A 290 43.68 9.50 -53.29
CA GLY A 290 43.49 10.49 -52.23
C GLY A 290 44.56 10.47 -51.13
N VAL A 291 45.76 10.90 -51.51
CA VAL A 291 46.94 11.35 -50.73
C VAL A 291 46.73 11.72 -49.24
N GLY A 292 47.67 11.29 -48.37
CA GLY A 292 48.20 12.19 -47.33
C GLY A 292 48.63 11.60 -45.98
N GLY A 293 49.95 11.49 -45.76
CA GLY A 293 50.68 11.64 -44.47
C GLY A 293 50.40 10.61 -43.35
N GLY A 294 51.36 9.84 -42.83
CA GLY A 294 52.72 10.20 -42.44
C GLY A 294 52.83 10.21 -40.91
N GLY A 295 53.63 9.30 -40.34
CA GLY A 295 54.10 9.41 -38.94
C GLY A 295 53.89 8.16 -38.08
N GLY A 296 54.90 7.28 -38.03
CA GLY A 296 54.94 6.16 -37.10
C GLY A 296 55.40 6.55 -35.70
N ARG A 297 55.18 5.65 -34.72
CA ARG A 297 56.22 5.12 -33.84
C ARG A 297 55.68 4.04 -32.90
N ARG A 298 56.50 3.00 -32.75
CA ARG A 298 56.41 1.85 -31.86
C ARG A 298 56.53 2.26 -30.38
N GLY A 299 55.97 1.43 -29.48
CA GLY A 299 56.38 1.38 -28.08
C GLY A 299 55.50 0.44 -27.25
N GLY A 300 55.98 -0.78 -27.02
CA GLY A 300 55.32 -1.76 -26.15
C GLY A 300 55.60 -1.55 -24.66
N GLY A 301 54.96 -2.38 -23.83
CA GLY A 301 55.34 -2.56 -22.43
C GLY A 301 54.14 -2.77 -21.50
N GLY A 302 53.92 -4.01 -21.08
CA GLY A 302 52.95 -4.34 -20.03
C GLY A 302 53.48 -4.07 -18.62
N ARG A 303 52.58 -4.03 -17.62
CA ARG A 303 52.85 -4.40 -16.22
C ARG A 303 51.55 -4.58 -15.43
N LYS A 304 51.49 -5.70 -14.70
CA LYS A 304 50.54 -6.01 -13.62
C LYS A 304 50.84 -5.15 -12.37
N ARG A 305 49.84 -4.92 -11.51
CA ARG A 305 49.72 -5.39 -10.10
C ARG A 305 49.08 -4.34 -9.15
N THR A 306 48.03 -4.79 -8.43
CA THR A 306 47.63 -4.48 -7.04
C THR A 306 47.43 -3.04 -6.56
N GLU A 307 46.19 -2.73 -6.16
CA GLU A 307 45.95 -2.00 -4.89
C GLU A 307 44.59 -2.40 -4.29
N LYS A 308 44.65 -3.10 -3.15
CA LYS A 308 43.53 -3.44 -2.26
C LYS A 308 44.05 -3.08 -0.86
N ARG A 309 43.18 -2.45 -0.05
CA ARG A 309 43.29 -2.23 1.42
C ARG A 309 43.51 -0.76 1.83
N ARG A 310 42.42 0.02 1.82
CA ARG A 310 42.27 1.21 2.69
C ARG A 310 40.81 1.71 2.81
N GLU A 311 39.85 0.80 2.96
CA GLU A 311 38.47 1.15 3.30
C GLU A 311 37.93 0.01 4.17
N ASN A 312 38.09 0.10 5.50
CA ASN A 312 37.37 -0.81 6.40
C ASN A 312 37.19 -0.32 7.85
N ASN A 313 37.47 0.96 8.16
CA ASN A 313 37.41 1.44 9.55
C ASN A 313 36.33 2.50 9.84
N ASN A 314 35.48 2.88 8.88
CA ASN A 314 34.45 3.92 9.09
C ASN A 314 33.01 3.41 9.07
N THR A 315 32.77 2.11 8.88
CA THR A 315 31.42 1.52 8.85
C THR A 315 30.99 0.81 10.14
N GLU A 316 31.90 0.64 11.10
CA GLU A 316 31.63 -0.06 12.37
C GLU A 316 31.15 0.85 13.51
N SER A 317 31.28 2.18 13.37
CA SER A 317 30.84 3.13 14.40
C SER A 317 29.37 3.54 14.25
N SER A 318 28.80 3.44 13.04
CA SER A 318 27.42 3.85 12.78
C SER A 318 26.38 2.75 13.05
N SER A 319 26.80 1.48 13.09
CA SER A 319 25.90 0.32 13.34
C SER A 319 25.69 0.04 14.83
N LYS A 320 26.55 0.54 15.72
CA LYS A 320 26.40 0.37 17.17
C LYS A 320 25.33 1.29 17.78
N GLY A 321 25.09 2.46 17.17
CA GLY A 321 24.08 3.41 17.67
C GLY A 321 22.64 2.92 17.53
N SER A 322 22.31 2.19 16.45
CA SER A 322 20.95 1.70 16.19
C SER A 322 20.59 0.47 17.04
N GLU A 323 21.55 -0.41 17.34
CA GLU A 323 21.30 -1.58 18.20
C GLU A 323 21.11 -1.18 19.67
N GLU A 324 21.75 -0.10 20.13
CA GLU A 324 21.62 0.40 21.50
C GLU A 324 20.29 1.14 21.74
N GLU A 325 19.76 1.84 20.73
CA GLU A 325 18.42 2.47 20.77
C GLU A 325 17.27 1.43 20.77
N ASP A 326 17.41 0.34 20.01
CA ASP A 326 16.41 -0.73 19.97
C ASP A 326 16.34 -1.52 21.30
N LEU A 327 17.47 -1.76 21.97
CA LEU A 327 17.48 -2.36 23.31
C LEU A 327 16.92 -1.42 24.39
N ALA A 328 17.14 -0.11 24.26
CA ALA A 328 16.58 0.88 25.19
C ALA A 328 15.05 0.97 25.09
N ASN A 329 14.50 0.90 23.87
CA ASN A 329 13.06 0.90 23.63
C ASN A 329 12.35 -0.38 24.10
N VAL A 330 13.03 -1.53 24.04
CA VAL A 330 12.52 -2.79 24.62
C VAL A 330 12.52 -2.73 26.15
N ARG A 331 13.60 -2.23 26.78
CA ARG A 331 13.66 -2.08 28.25
C ARG A 331 12.68 -1.07 28.83
N MET A 332 12.35 -0.01 28.09
CA MET A 332 11.33 0.97 28.51
C MET A 332 9.92 0.38 28.47
N ARG A 333 9.65 -0.60 27.59
CA ARG A 333 8.33 -1.25 27.49
C ARG A 333 8.10 -2.32 28.56
N GLU A 334 9.12 -3.06 28.96
CA GLU A 334 9.00 -4.07 30.03
C GLU A 334 8.79 -3.47 31.43
N LYS A 335 9.29 -2.25 31.68
CA LYS A 335 9.09 -1.54 32.96
C LYS A 335 7.69 -0.94 33.13
N ASN A 336 6.92 -0.77 32.04
CA ASN A 336 5.55 -0.25 32.10
C ASN A 336 4.48 -1.35 32.20
N THR A 337 4.86 -2.63 32.10
CA THR A 337 3.96 -3.79 32.25
C THR A 337 4.05 -4.45 33.64
N THR A 338 4.80 -3.86 34.58
CA THR A 338 4.99 -4.38 35.96
C THR A 338 4.58 -3.38 37.05
N LYS A 339 3.50 -2.62 36.82
CA LYS A 339 2.78 -1.91 37.88
C LYS A 339 1.28 -2.09 37.77
#